data_AF-A0A3A9E1Z0-F1
#
_entry.id   AF-A0A3A9E1Z0-F1
#
_cell.length_a   1.000
_cell.length_b   1.000
_cell.length_c   1.000
_cell.angle_alpha   90.00
_cell.angle_beta   90.00
_cell.angle_gamma   90.00
#
_symmetry.space_group_name_H-M   'P 1'
#
loop_
_entity.id
_entity.type
_entity.pdbx_description
1 polymer ?
#
loop_
_entity_poly.entity_id
_entity_poly.type
_entity_poly.pdbx_seq_one_letter_code
_entity_poly.pdbx_strand_id
1 'polypeptide(L)'
;MSEKLTHAGLVTHAKTMLELPTSYMWGTLARKIDSSTINWCKKTYPSMYSADRVAYLKKQIGKRYGCDCVGLIKSYYFGGVGSPGYTFKQRQFFCLHHRH
;
A
#
# COMPACT_ATOMS: atom_id res chain seq x y z
N MET A 1 8.76 -20.90 -0.36
CA MET A 1 8.88 -21.07 1.11
C MET A 1 8.20 -19.87 1.75
N SER A 2 7.25 -20.09 2.66
CA SER A 2 6.72 -19.00 3.50
C SER A 2 7.86 -18.59 4.43
N GLU A 3 8.57 -17.51 4.11
CA GLU A 3 9.52 -16.94 5.06
C GLU A 3 8.75 -16.64 6.35
N LYS A 4 9.19 -17.24 7.46
CA LYS A 4 8.60 -16.96 8.77
C LYS A 4 8.61 -15.45 8.98
N LEU A 5 7.45 -14.91 9.33
CA LEU A 5 7.26 -13.50 9.69
C LEU A 5 8.18 -13.16 10.84
N THR A 6 9.34 -12.60 10.52
CA THR A 6 10.42 -12.28 11.46
C THR A 6 10.90 -10.87 11.21
N HIS A 7 11.55 -10.26 12.21
CA HIS A 7 12.17 -8.95 12.02
C HIS A 7 13.24 -9.00 10.90
N ALA A 8 13.99 -10.10 10.79
CA ALA A 8 14.97 -10.30 9.72
C ALA A 8 14.30 -10.36 8.34
N GLY A 9 13.23 -11.13 8.20
CA GLY A 9 12.49 -11.22 6.94
C GLY A 9 11.80 -9.90 6.56
N LEU A 10 11.31 -9.12 7.53
CA LEU A 10 10.79 -7.77 7.27
C LEU A 10 11.89 -6.85 6.70
N VAL A 11 13.11 -6.91 7.27
CA VAL A 11 14.24 -6.13 6.75
C VAL A 11 14.59 -6.57 5.32
N THR A 12 14.59 -7.87 5.05
CA THR A 12 14.80 -8.40 3.69
C THR A 12 13.72 -7.88 2.72
N HIS A 13 12.44 -7.93 3.11
CA HIS A 13 11.34 -7.38 2.31
C HIS A 13 11.46 -5.87 2.09
N ALA A 14 11.89 -5.11 3.10
CA ALA A 14 12.13 -3.69 2.95
C ALA A 14 13.25 -3.40 1.94
N LYS A 15 14.30 -4.24 1.90
CA LYS A 15 15.38 -4.13 0.92
C LYS A 15 14.91 -4.40 -0.50
N THR A 16 14.05 -5.41 -0.74
CA THR A 16 13.52 -5.67 -2.09
C THR A 16 12.65 -4.52 -2.61
N MET A 17 11.97 -3.80 -1.71
CA MET A 17 11.18 -2.62 -2.07
C MET A 17 12.02 -1.42 -2.56
N LEU A 18 13.33 -1.39 -2.26
CA LEU A 18 14.24 -0.35 -2.77
C LEU A 18 14.46 -0.47 -4.29
N GLU A 19 14.33 -1.68 -4.83
CA GLU A 19 14.53 -1.96 -6.26
C GLU A 19 13.26 -1.67 -7.08
N LEU A 20 12.12 -1.49 -6.41
CA LEU A 20 10.84 -1.24 -7.06
C LEU A 20 10.55 0.27 -7.19
N PRO A 21 9.97 0.71 -8.32
CA PRO A 21 9.53 2.09 -8.47
C PRO A 21 8.30 2.34 -7.59
N THR A 22 8.52 2.87 -6.39
CA THR A 22 7.47 3.13 -5.39
C THR A 22 7.12 4.62 -5.31
N SER A 23 5.89 4.94 -4.94
CA SER A 23 5.47 6.30 -4.59
C SER A 23 4.74 6.28 -3.26
N TYR A 24 4.99 7.29 -2.43
CA TYR A 24 4.32 7.38 -1.14
C TYR A 24 2.82 7.60 -1.33
N MET A 25 2.02 6.63 -0.91
CA MET A 25 0.56 6.68 -0.92
C MET A 25 0.00 6.22 0.43
N TRP A 26 -0.57 7.16 1.17
CA TRP A 26 -1.17 6.89 2.47
C TRP A 26 -2.36 5.93 2.36
N GLY A 27 -2.37 4.88 3.17
CA GLY A 27 -3.44 3.87 3.19
C GLY A 27 -3.35 2.83 2.08
N THR A 28 -2.17 2.63 1.48
CA THR A 28 -1.94 1.63 0.43
C THR A 28 -0.93 0.57 0.86
N LEU A 29 -1.02 -0.64 0.30
CA LEU A 29 -0.27 -1.81 0.73
C LEU A 29 0.71 -2.30 -0.35
N ALA A 30 1.62 -1.44 -0.80
CA ALA A 30 2.60 -1.77 -1.85
C ALA A 30 1.95 -2.40 -3.10
N ARG A 31 0.91 -1.76 -3.65
CA ARG A 31 0.19 -2.25 -4.85
C ARG A 31 0.39 -1.30 -6.02
N LYS A 32 0.25 -1.80 -7.26
CA LYS A 32 0.30 -0.94 -8.45
C LYS A 32 -0.72 0.19 -8.32
N ILE A 33 -0.31 1.38 -8.70
CA ILE A 33 -1.18 2.56 -8.63
C ILE A 33 -2.24 2.45 -9.73
N ASP A 34 -3.49 2.59 -9.32
CA ASP A 34 -4.66 2.62 -10.20
C ASP A 34 -5.62 3.76 -9.81
N SER A 35 -6.51 4.12 -10.73
CA SER A 35 -7.45 5.25 -10.55
C SER A 35 -8.45 5.01 -9.42
N SER A 36 -8.88 3.76 -9.22
CA SER A 36 -9.85 3.40 -8.17
C SER A 36 -9.24 3.56 -6.78
N THR A 37 -7.98 3.13 -6.60
CA THR A 37 -7.24 3.29 -5.35
C THR A 37 -7.02 4.78 -5.04
N ILE A 38 -6.62 5.60 -6.02
CA ILE A 38 -6.44 7.04 -5.81
C ILE A 38 -7.76 7.71 -5.40
N ASN A 39 -8.86 7.40 -6.09
CA ASN A 39 -10.16 7.99 -5.81
C ASN A 39 -10.68 7.60 -4.41
N TRP A 40 -10.50 6.34 -4.02
CA TRP A 40 -10.84 5.88 -2.67
C TRP A 40 -9.99 6.59 -1.62
N CYS A 41 -8.67 6.60 -1.79
CA CYS A 41 -7.76 7.24 -0.84
C CYS A 41 -8.06 8.74 -0.67
N LYS A 42 -8.38 9.45 -1.76
CA LYS A 42 -8.81 10.85 -1.73
C LYS A 42 -10.08 11.03 -0.90
N LYS A 43 -11.05 10.13 -1.04
CA LYS A 43 -12.32 10.17 -0.30
C LYS A 43 -12.11 9.86 1.19
N THR A 44 -11.26 8.88 1.51
CA THR A 44 -11.03 8.41 2.87
C THR A 44 -10.07 9.31 3.65
N TYR A 45 -9.08 9.90 2.98
CA TYR A 45 -8.02 10.69 3.60
C TYR A 45 -7.80 12.02 2.86
N PRO A 46 -8.81 12.92 2.82
CA PRO A 46 -8.75 14.12 1.99
C PRO A 46 -7.56 15.04 2.33
N SER A 47 -7.17 15.13 3.61
CA SER A 47 -6.00 15.90 4.05
C SER A 47 -4.66 15.37 3.51
N MET A 48 -4.58 14.08 3.20
CA MET A 48 -3.36 13.45 2.69
C MET A 48 -3.24 13.50 1.17
N TYR A 49 -4.33 13.84 0.46
CA TYR A 49 -4.46 13.78 -0.99
C TYR A 49 -4.91 15.13 -1.59
N SER A 50 -4.01 16.12 -1.52
CA SER A 50 -4.17 17.41 -2.19
C SER A 50 -4.34 17.26 -3.72
N ALA A 51 -4.87 18.29 -4.38
CA ALA A 51 -5.08 18.29 -5.83
C ALA A 51 -3.80 17.97 -6.61
N ASP A 52 -2.68 18.61 -6.25
CA ASP A 52 -1.38 18.40 -6.89
C ASP A 52 -0.86 16.98 -6.69
N ARG A 53 -1.03 16.44 -5.48
CA ARG A 53 -0.64 15.06 -5.18
C ARG A 53 -1.46 14.07 -6.00
N VAL A 54 -2.77 14.28 -6.11
CA VAL A 54 -3.63 13.44 -6.94
C VAL A 54 -3.23 13.53 -8.42
N ALA A 55 -2.92 14.74 -8.92
CA ALA A 55 -2.45 14.93 -10.29
C ALA A 55 -1.13 14.20 -10.54
N TYR A 56 -0.17 14.27 -9.60
CA TYR A 56 1.07 13.51 -9.66
C TYR A 56 0.80 12.00 -9.70
N LEU A 57 0.00 11.47 -8.76
CA LEU A 57 -0.27 10.03 -8.66
C LEU A 57 -0.99 9.49 -9.90
N LYS A 58 -1.89 10.27 -10.50
CA LYS A 58 -2.54 9.89 -11.76
C LYS A 58 -1.55 9.65 -12.90
N LYS A 59 -0.45 10.41 -12.97
CA LYS A 59 0.63 10.22 -13.96
C LYS A 59 1.44 8.93 -13.73
N GLN A 60 1.36 8.36 -12.53
CA GLN A 60 2.08 7.15 -12.12
C GLN A 60 1.27 5.85 -12.23
N ILE A 61 0.01 5.94 -12.66
CA ILE A 61 -0.87 4.79 -12.86
C ILE A 61 -0.19 3.77 -13.78
N GLY A 62 -0.18 2.50 -13.34
CA GLY A 62 0.45 1.39 -14.07
C GLY A 62 1.98 1.37 -14.06
N LYS A 63 2.65 2.45 -13.59
CA LYS A 63 4.11 2.61 -13.62
C LYS A 63 4.78 2.35 -12.27
N ARG A 64 4.10 2.69 -11.18
CA ARG A 64 4.66 2.65 -9.82
C ARG A 64 3.77 1.89 -8.85
N TYR A 65 4.35 1.53 -7.71
CA TYR A 65 3.64 0.93 -6.58
C TYR A 65 3.37 1.96 -5.49
N GLY A 66 2.11 2.11 -5.09
CA GLY A 66 1.70 2.94 -3.97
C GLY A 66 1.99 2.24 -2.65
N CYS A 67 2.76 2.88 -1.78
CA CYS A 67 3.09 2.34 -0.46
C CYS A 67 3.38 3.46 0.54
N ASP A 68 2.87 3.36 1.77
CA ASP A 68 3.41 4.11 2.92
C ASP A 68 4.24 3.15 3.82
N CYS A 69 4.89 3.68 4.87
CA CYS A 69 5.74 2.85 5.73
C CYS A 69 4.95 1.71 6.40
N VAL A 70 3.72 1.99 6.84
CA VAL A 70 2.84 1.02 7.46
C VAL A 70 2.38 -0.04 6.45
N GLY A 71 2.11 0.39 5.22
CA GLY A 71 1.74 -0.41 4.08
C GLY A 71 2.84 -1.33 3.62
N LEU A 72 4.10 -0.92 3.76
CA LEU A 72 5.27 -1.77 3.49
C LEU A 72 5.30 -2.92 4.48
N ILE A 73 5.23 -2.61 5.78
CA ILE A 73 5.23 -3.62 6.85
C ILE A 73 4.04 -4.58 6.70
N LYS A 74 2.85 -4.03 6.43
CA LYS A 74 1.65 -4.80 6.17
C LYS A 74 1.78 -5.67 4.92
N SER A 75 2.38 -5.16 3.84
CA SER A 75 2.58 -5.95 2.61
C SER A 75 3.42 -7.20 2.87
N TYR A 76 4.47 -7.09 3.70
CA TYR A 76 5.26 -8.25 4.14
C TYR A 76 4.38 -9.27 4.88
N TYR A 77 3.58 -8.80 5.84
CA TYR A 77 2.67 -9.66 6.62
C TYR A 77 1.60 -10.34 5.74
N PHE A 78 1.16 -9.70 4.67
CA PHE A 78 0.08 -10.18 3.80
C PHE A 78 0.55 -10.96 2.56
N GLY A 79 1.81 -11.38 2.52
CA GLY A 79 2.36 -12.23 1.45
C GLY A 79 2.99 -11.47 0.28
N GLY A 80 3.28 -10.19 0.45
CA GLY A 80 4.12 -9.40 -0.46
C GLY A 80 3.37 -8.45 -1.40
N VAL A 81 4.15 -7.85 -2.30
CA VAL A 81 3.70 -6.87 -3.30
C VAL A 81 2.63 -7.48 -4.20
N GLY A 82 1.43 -6.90 -4.21
CA GLY A 82 0.34 -7.38 -5.06
C GLY A 82 -0.26 -8.73 -4.67
N SER A 83 0.07 -9.26 -3.48
CA SER A 83 -0.47 -10.54 -3.00
C SER A 83 -2.02 -10.54 -2.96
N PRO A 84 -2.67 -11.61 -3.44
CA PRO A 84 -4.14 -11.75 -3.44
C PRO A 84 -4.75 -11.95 -2.05
N GLY A 85 -3.92 -12.09 -0.99
CA GLY A 85 -4.34 -12.19 0.40
C GLY A 85 -5.16 -10.99 0.92
N TYR A 86 -5.31 -9.94 0.10
CA TYR A 86 -6.24 -8.85 0.30
C TYR A 86 -7.09 -8.66 -0.97
N THR A 87 -8.30 -9.22 -1.00
CA THR A 87 -9.36 -8.68 -1.87
C THR A 87 -9.77 -7.33 -1.29
N PHE A 88 -9.62 -6.25 -2.07
CA PHE A 88 -10.12 -4.93 -1.68
C PHE A 88 -11.66 -4.95 -1.65
N LYS A 89 -12.24 -5.54 -0.60
CA LYS A 89 -13.57 -5.15 -0.15
C LYS A 89 -13.36 -3.86 0.64
N GLN A 90 -13.99 -2.78 0.18
CA GLN A 90 -13.86 -1.38 0.64
C GLN A 90 -13.93 -1.14 2.18
N ARG A 91 -14.14 -2.18 3.00
CA ARG A 91 -14.32 -2.16 4.45
C ARG A 91 -13.09 -2.59 5.26
N GLN A 92 -12.03 -3.10 4.67
CA GLN A 92 -11.01 -3.82 5.46
C GLN A 92 -9.97 -2.90 6.15
N PHE A 93 -9.86 -1.62 5.76
CA PHE A 93 -9.08 -0.62 6.53
C PHE A 93 -9.79 -0.20 7.84
N PHE A 94 -11.08 -0.54 8.01
CA PHE A 94 -11.84 -0.30 9.24
C PHE A 94 -11.53 -1.31 10.35
N CYS A 95 -10.82 -2.41 10.04
CA CYS A 95 -10.56 -3.50 11.00
C CYS A 95 -9.52 -3.17 12.09
N LEU A 96 -9.02 -1.92 12.14
CA LEU A 96 -8.26 -1.40 13.28
C LEU A 96 -9.13 -0.59 14.27
N HIS A 97 -10.43 -0.43 14.05
CA HIS A 97 -11.34 0.28 14.96
C HIS A 97 -12.44 -0.58 15.60
N HIS A 98 -12.53 -1.87 15.26
CA HIS A 98 -13.50 -2.79 15.90
C HIS A 98 -12.88 -4.15 16.25
N ARG A 99 -11.80 -4.11 17.03
CA ARG A 99 -11.46 -5.22 17.91
C ARG A 99 -11.55 -4.75 19.36
N HIS A 100 -12.79 -4.66 19.83
CA HIS A 100 -13.19 -4.74 21.23
C HIS A 100 -14.39 -5.66 21.30
#